data_AF-A0A858ZYL8-F1
#
_entry.id   AF-A0A858ZYL8-F1
#
_cell.length_a   1.000
_cell.length_b   1.000
_cell.length_c   1.000
_cell.angle_alpha   90.00
_cell.angle_beta   90.00
_cell.angle_gamma   90.00
#
_symmetry.space_group_name_H-M   'P 1'
#
loop_
_entity.id
_entity.type
_entity.pdbx_description
1 polymer ?
#
loop_
_entity_poly.entity_id
_entity_poly.type
_entity_poly.pdbx_seq_one_letter_code
_entity_poly.pdbx_strand_id
1 'polypeptide(L)' 'MSLLDAPIWRDAGTWIVLGVSLLFVVVGIAMHCAVRKVLRAPQPDQPSRD' A
#
# COMPACT_ATOMS: atom_id res chain seq x y z
N MET A 1 28.90 3.67 19.05
CA MET A 1 27.56 3.82 19.65
C MET A 1 26.54 3.71 18.54
N SER A 2 26.03 2.49 18.34
CA SER A 2 25.12 2.14 17.25
C SER A 2 23.76 2.78 17.50
N LEU A 3 23.27 3.61 16.56
CA LEU A 3 21.89 4.13 16.56
C LEU A 3 20.81 3.03 16.52
N LEU A 4 21.22 1.78 16.26
CA LEU A 4 20.40 0.58 16.26
C LEU A 4 20.16 0.01 17.68
N ASP A 5 20.95 0.43 18.68
CA ASP A 5 20.75 0.11 20.12
C ASP A 5 19.91 1.19 20.84
N ALA A 6 19.41 2.17 20.09
CA ALA A 6 18.64 3.26 20.66
C ALA A 6 17.31 2.72 21.22
N PRO A 7 16.93 3.07 22.46
CA PRO A 7 15.72 2.58 23.14
C PRO A 7 14.43 2.81 22.33
N ILE A 8 14.45 3.73 21.36
CA ILE A 8 13.35 4.01 20.44
C ILE A 8 12.90 2.80 19.59
N TRP A 9 13.80 1.87 19.25
CA TRP A 9 13.46 0.66 18.50
C TRP A 9 12.92 -0.48 19.37
N ARG A 10 13.09 -0.38 20.70
CA ARG A 10 12.48 -1.31 21.67
C ARG A 10 11.13 -0.83 22.18
N ASP A 11 10.75 0.40 21.88
CA ASP A 11 9.50 0.97 22.33
C ASP A 11 8.32 0.37 21.52
N ALA A 12 7.34 -0.17 22.23
CA ALA A 12 6.15 -0.77 21.61
C ALA A 12 5.39 0.26 20.77
N GLY A 13 5.41 1.53 21.18
CA GLY A 13 4.78 2.62 20.43
C GLY A 13 5.36 2.78 19.03
N THR A 14 6.68 2.69 18.89
CA THR A 14 7.38 2.82 17.59
C THR A 14 6.96 1.73 16.62
N TRP A 15 6.88 0.48 17.07
CA TRP A 15 6.43 -0.64 16.23
C TRP A 15 4.96 -0.53 15.81
N ILE A 16 4.10 0.00 16.68
CA ILE A 16 2.68 0.25 16.34
C ILE A 16 2.59 1.32 15.26
N VAL A 17 3.31 2.44 15.41
CA VAL A 17 3.29 3.52 14.40
C VAL A 17 3.86 3.03 13.07
N LEU A 18 4.96 2.28 13.09
CA LEU A 18 5.53 1.64 11.89
C LEU A 18 4.52 0.69 11.22
N GLY A 19 3.88 -0.17 12.01
CA GLY A 19 2.87 -1.12 11.54
C GLY A 19 1.67 -0.41 10.92
N VAL A 20 1.12 0.60 11.60
CA VAL A 20 -0.03 1.39 11.12
C VAL A 20 0.34 2.21 9.88
N SER A 21 1.54 2.81 9.84
CA SER A 21 2.01 3.55 8.66
C SER A 21 2.13 2.63 7.44
N LEU A 22 2.72 1.45 7.62
CA LEU A 22 2.84 0.45 6.56
C LEU A 22 1.45 -0.03 6.10
N LEU A 23 0.54 -0.30 7.04
CA LEU A 23 -0.83 -0.70 6.74
C LEU A 23 -1.56 0.37 5.92
N PHE A 24 -1.41 1.64 6.28
CA PHE A 24 -2.02 2.76 5.57
C PHE A 24 -1.52 2.86 4.12
N VAL A 25 -0.21 2.69 3.92
CA VAL A 25 0.39 2.65 2.57
C VAL A 25 -0.18 1.50 1.75
N VAL A 26 -0.28 0.30 2.32
CA VAL A 26 -0.86 -0.87 1.64
C VAL A 26 -2.31 -0.62 1.24
N VAL A 27 -3.13 -0.06 2.13
CA VAL A 27 -4.53 0.29 1.84
C VAL A 27 -4.62 1.35 0.75
N GLY A 28 -3.78 2.39 0.79
CA GLY A 28 -3.73 3.43 -0.24
C GLY A 28 -3.35 2.86 -1.61
N ILE A 29 -2.36 1.96 -1.67
CA ILE A 29 -1.98 1.27 -2.91
C ILE A 29 -3.11 0.37 -3.40
N ALA A 30 -3.76 -0.38 -2.51
CA ALA A 30 -4.88 -1.25 -2.88
C ALA A 30 -6.04 -0.44 -3.46
N MET A 31 -6.40 0.68 -2.84
CA MET A 31 -7.40 1.61 -3.34
C MET A 31 -6.98 2.15 -4.72
N HIS A 32 -5.73 2.58 -4.88
CA HIS A 32 -5.25 3.12 -6.14
C HIS A 32 -5.21 2.05 -7.26
N CYS A 33 -4.85 0.82 -6.94
CA CYS A 33 -4.94 -0.32 -7.84
C CYS A 33 -6.39 -0.66 -8.19
N ALA A 34 -7.30 -0.65 -7.23
CA ALA A 34 -8.73 -0.90 -7.47
C ALA A 34 -9.32 0.18 -8.38
N VAL A 35 -9.07 1.46 -8.08
CA VAL A 35 -9.48 2.59 -8.93
C VAL A 35 -8.92 2.41 -10.33
N ARG A 36 -7.61 2.16 -10.51
CA ARG A 36 -7.04 1.95 -11.84
C ARG A 36 -7.61 0.72 -12.54
N LYS A 37 -7.95 -0.34 -11.82
CA LYS A 37 -8.53 -1.58 -12.38
C LYS A 37 -9.98 -1.39 -12.80
N VAL A 38 -10.74 -0.55 -12.09
CA VAL A 38 -12.11 -0.15 -12.46
C VAL A 38 -12.09 0.91 -13.56
N LEU A 39 -11.17 1.87 -13.51
CA LEU A 39 -11.02 2.91 -14.54
C LEU A 39 -10.47 2.35 -15.85
N ARG A 40 -9.55 1.39 -15.77
CA ARG A 40 -9.10 0.54 -16.89
C ARG A 40 -9.92 -0.73 -16.99
N ALA A 41 -11.11 -0.80 -16.40
CA ALA A 41 -12.03 -1.88 -16.75
C ALA A 41 -12.11 -1.86 -18.29
N PRO A 42 -11.77 -2.98 -18.94
CA PRO A 42 -11.61 -3.02 -20.37
C PRO A 42 -12.77 -2.29 -21.04
N GLN A 43 -12.46 -1.39 -22.00
CA GLN A 43 -13.37 -1.33 -23.16
C GLN A 43 -13.57 -2.79 -23.52
N PRO A 44 -14.80 -3.35 -23.39
CA PRO A 44 -15.03 -4.72 -23.78
C PRO A 44 -14.47 -4.79 -25.19
N ASP A 45 -13.44 -5.63 -25.37
CA ASP A 45 -12.78 -5.81 -26.66
C ASP A 45 -13.90 -5.89 -27.68
N GLN A 46 -14.12 -4.81 -28.45
CA GLN A 46 -15.12 -4.86 -29.49
C GLN A 46 -14.55 -5.90 -30.42
N PRO A 47 -15.18 -7.08 -30.54
CA PRO A 47 -14.70 -8.06 -31.47
C PRO A 47 -14.85 -7.36 -32.81
N SER A 48 -13.72 -7.03 -33.44
CA SER A 48 -13.67 -6.49 -34.78
C SER A 48 -14.63 -7.32 -35.60
N ARG A 49 -15.75 -6.69 -35.96
CA ARG A 49 -16.78 -7.30 -36.78
C ARG A 49 -16.28 -7.17 -38.21
N ASP A 50 -15.87 -8.32 -38.76
CA ASP A 50 -15.72 -8.56 -40.19
C ASP A 50 -16.93 -8.04 -40.99
#